data_AF-A0A2S9IYH3-F1
#
_entry.id   AF-A0A2S9IYH3-F1
#
_cell.length_a   1.000
_cell.length_b   1.000
_cell.length_c   1.000
_cell.angle_alpha   90.00
_cell.angle_beta   90.00
_cell.angle_gamma   90.00
#
_symmetry.space_group_name_H-M   'P 1'
#
loop_
_entity.id
_entity.type
_entity.pdbx_description
1 polymer ?
#
loop_
_entity_poly.entity_id
_entity_poly.type
_entity_poly.pdbx_seq_one_letter_code
_entity_poly.pdbx_strand_id
1 'polypeptide(L)'
;MEKMFKLVKDPVFIVGCRADRVTPVARYARHYHALIEHSEYFEFDGEVGHYVMLPEASDEVKKETPEVFVDDPSVDRKSVHQKVIDLAIDFFAEHINKV
;
A
#
# COMPACT_ATOMS: atom_id res chain seq x y z
N MET A 1 14.27 3.52 17.82
CA MET A 1 13.58 2.84 16.73
C MET A 1 14.37 2.84 15.43
N GLU A 2 14.89 3.97 14.95
CA GLU A 2 15.61 4.06 13.66
C GLU A 2 16.69 3.00 13.42
N LYS A 3 17.43 2.61 14.48
CA LYS A 3 18.45 1.56 14.38
C LYS A 3 17.91 0.18 13.99
N MET A 4 16.62 -0.10 14.21
CA MET A 4 16.00 -1.39 13.83
C MET A 4 15.83 -1.53 12.32
N PHE A 5 15.57 -0.44 11.60
CA PHE A 5 15.42 -0.49 10.14
C PHE A 5 16.74 -0.86 9.43
N LYS A 6 17.88 -0.55 10.05
CA LYS A 6 19.20 -1.00 9.57
C LYS A 6 19.39 -2.53 9.61
N LEU A 7 18.56 -3.24 10.37
CA LEU A 7 18.59 -4.71 10.45
C LEU A 7 17.79 -5.37 9.32
N VAL A 8 16.96 -4.62 8.60
CA VAL A 8 16.26 -5.13 7.42
C VAL A 8 17.29 -5.21 6.28
N LYS A 9 17.63 -6.43 5.87
CA LYS A 9 18.63 -6.71 4.83
C LYS A 9 18.03 -7.20 3.53
N ASP A 10 16.85 -7.81 3.60
CA ASP A 10 16.13 -8.27 2.42
C ASP A 10 15.45 -7.09 1.68
N PRO A 11 15.23 -7.21 0.36
CA PRO A 11 14.44 -6.24 -0.39
C PRO A 11 13.04 -6.06 0.22
N VAL A 12 12.53 -4.82 0.21
CA VAL A 12 11.19 -4.49 0.73
C VAL A 12 10.46 -3.63 -0.27
N PHE A 13 9.24 -4.00 -0.65
CA PHE A 13 8.37 -3.14 -1.44
C PHE A 13 7.34 -2.45 -0.55
N ILE A 14 7.32 -1.13 -0.54
CA ILE A 14 6.38 -0.32 0.25
C ILE A 14 5.34 0.27 -0.71
N VAL A 15 4.06 0.12 -0.36
CA VAL A 15 2.95 0.76 -1.07
C VAL A 15 2.29 1.78 -0.15
N GLY A 16 2.10 3.01 -0.64
CA GLY A 16 1.38 4.06 0.06
C GLY A 16 0.19 4.59 -0.74
N CYS A 17 -0.76 5.20 -0.04
CA CYS A 17 -1.93 5.83 -0.65
C CYS A 17 -1.96 7.32 -0.26
N ARG A 18 -1.92 8.25 -1.23
CA ARG A 18 -1.75 9.68 -0.95
C ARG A 18 -2.83 10.26 -0.05
N ALA A 19 -4.08 9.87 -0.23
CA ALA A 19 -5.21 10.33 0.57
C ALA A 19 -5.45 9.50 1.84
N ASP A 20 -4.48 8.69 2.26
CA ASP A 20 -4.50 8.03 3.56
C ASP A 20 -4.46 9.07 4.70
N ARG A 21 -5.58 9.20 5.42
CA ARG A 21 -5.72 10.08 6.59
C ARG A 21 -5.51 9.38 7.93
N VAL A 22 -5.44 8.05 7.94
CA VAL A 22 -5.20 7.24 9.15
C VAL A 22 -3.69 7.11 9.39
N THR A 23 -2.94 6.78 8.33
CA THR A 23 -1.47 6.74 8.31
C THR A 23 -0.91 7.59 7.16
N PRO A 24 -0.88 8.93 7.29
CA PRO A 24 -0.43 9.82 6.22
C PRO A 24 0.95 9.47 5.67
N VAL A 25 1.06 9.32 4.35
CA VAL A 25 2.27 8.82 3.67
C VAL A 25 3.55 9.55 4.04
N ALA A 26 3.48 10.87 4.30
CA ALA A 26 4.64 11.67 4.72
C ALA A 26 5.24 11.24 6.07
N ARG A 27 4.43 10.71 6.99
CA ARG A 27 4.86 10.24 8.31
C ARG A 27 5.14 8.74 8.36
N TYR A 28 4.59 7.98 7.41
CA TYR A 28 4.65 6.52 7.39
C TYR A 28 5.36 6.02 6.13
N ALA A 29 4.64 5.69 5.06
CA ALA A 29 5.21 5.01 3.90
C ALA A 29 6.49 5.66 3.35
N ARG A 30 6.49 6.99 3.14
CA ARG A 30 7.69 7.74 2.71
C ARG A 30 8.80 7.75 3.76
N HIS A 31 8.42 7.86 5.04
CA HIS A 31 9.37 7.85 6.14
C HIS A 31 10.06 6.48 6.27
N TYR A 32 9.34 5.38 6.13
CA TYR A 32 9.91 4.04 6.15
C TYR A 32 10.78 3.77 4.93
N HIS A 33 10.35 4.23 3.75
CA HIS A 33 11.19 4.15 2.56
C HIS A 33 12.54 4.87 2.75
N ALA A 34 12.52 6.06 3.38
CA ALA A 34 13.75 6.79 3.70
C ALA A 34 14.64 6.10 4.76
N LEU A 35 14.09 5.21 5.59
CA LEU A 35 14.81 4.51 6.65
C LEU A 35 15.29 3.11 6.25
N ILE A 36 14.64 2.46 5.28
CA ILE A 36 14.96 1.12 4.80
C ILE A 36 15.72 1.26 3.47
N GLU A 37 17.05 1.15 3.54
CA GLU A 37 17.98 1.45 2.44
C GLU A 37 17.69 0.69 1.14
N HIS A 38 17.22 -0.56 1.23
CA HIS A 38 16.95 -1.43 0.08
C HIS A 38 15.45 -1.54 -0.22
N SER A 39 14.66 -0.55 0.20
CA SER A 39 13.24 -0.54 -0.11
C SER A 39 12.96 0.10 -1.47
N GLU A 40 11.98 -0.47 -2.16
CA GLU A 40 11.29 0.12 -3.30
C GLU A 40 9.97 0.72 -2.84
N TYR A 41 9.47 1.72 -3.58
CA TYR A 41 8.29 2.47 -3.16
C TYR A 41 7.37 2.82 -4.32
N PHE A 42 6.08 2.56 -4.13
CA PHE A 42 5.01 3.05 -4.99
C PHE A 42 3.98 3.80 -4.15
N GLU A 43 3.53 4.96 -4.65
CA GLU A 43 2.46 5.75 -4.03
C GLU A 43 1.31 5.91 -5.02
N PHE A 44 0.11 5.47 -4.64
CA PHE A 44 -1.11 5.82 -5.36
C PHE A 44 -1.40 7.32 -5.17
N ASP A 45 -1.55 8.03 -6.29
CA ASP A 45 -2.03 9.42 -6.29
C ASP A 45 -3.58 9.47 -6.18
N GLY A 46 -4.14 10.68 -6.17
CA GLY A 46 -5.59 10.92 -6.07
C GLY A 46 -6.14 10.62 -4.68
N GLU A 47 -7.43 10.24 -4.64
CA GLU A 47 -8.20 10.05 -3.41
C GLU A 47 -8.15 8.60 -2.87
N VAL A 48 -7.14 7.82 -3.27
CA VAL A 48 -6.95 6.47 -2.75
C VAL A 48 -6.65 6.53 -1.24
N GLY A 49 -7.54 5.94 -0.45
CA GLY A 49 -7.53 6.01 1.01
C GLY A 49 -6.87 4.82 1.71
N HIS A 50 -6.92 4.84 3.04
CA HIS A 50 -6.27 3.85 3.91
C HIS A 50 -6.79 2.42 3.71
N TYR A 51 -8.12 2.27 3.76
CA TYR A 51 -8.78 0.97 3.79
C TYR A 51 -8.93 0.32 2.42
N VAL A 52 -8.45 0.95 1.35
CA VAL A 52 -8.57 0.44 -0.02
C VAL A 52 -7.96 -0.94 -0.17
N MET A 53 -6.93 -1.28 0.61
CA MET A 53 -6.23 -2.58 0.54
C MET A 53 -7.01 -3.73 1.17
N LEU A 54 -8.12 -3.46 1.86
CA LEU A 54 -9.01 -4.52 2.33
C LEU A 54 -9.81 -5.12 1.17
N PRO A 55 -10.23 -6.39 1.27
CA PRO A 55 -11.07 -7.03 0.26
C PRO A 55 -12.34 -6.24 -0.05
N GLU A 56 -12.89 -6.44 -1.24
CA GLU A 56 -14.22 -5.93 -1.58
C GLU A 56 -15.27 -6.49 -0.61
N ALA A 57 -16.17 -5.62 -0.15
CA ALA A 57 -17.25 -5.97 0.75
C ALA A 57 -18.59 -6.15 0.03
N SER A 58 -19.48 -6.94 0.62
CA SER A 58 -20.88 -7.00 0.18
C SER A 58 -21.59 -5.68 0.44
N ASP A 59 -22.74 -5.48 -0.20
CA ASP A 59 -23.53 -4.25 -0.03
C ASP A 59 -24.06 -4.08 1.39
N GLU A 60 -24.31 -5.18 2.12
CA GLU A 60 -24.69 -5.15 3.54
C GLU A 60 -23.55 -4.59 4.38
N VAL A 61 -22.34 -5.12 4.21
CA VAL A 61 -21.15 -4.69 4.96
C VAL A 61 -20.79 -3.24 4.63
N LYS A 62 -20.92 -2.80 3.37
CA LYS A 62 -20.73 -1.39 2.98
C LYS A 62 -21.70 -0.44 3.69
N LYS A 63 -22.93 -0.88 3.96
CA LYS A 63 -23.92 -0.07 4.70
C LYS A 63 -23.63 -0.05 6.20
N GLU A 64 -23.14 -1.14 6.76
CA GLU A 64 -22.82 -1.27 8.19
C GLU A 64 -21.52 -0.54 8.56
N THR A 65 -20.53 -0.50 7.67
CA THR A 65 -19.21 0.09 7.92
C THR A 65 -18.71 0.90 6.72
N PRO A 66 -19.42 1.97 6.34
CA PRO A 66 -19.11 2.74 5.13
C PRO A 66 -17.72 3.40 5.18
N GLU A 67 -17.22 3.79 6.35
CA GLU A 67 -15.92 4.44 6.51
C GLU A 67 -14.72 3.55 6.12
N VAL A 68 -14.93 2.24 6.04
CA VAL A 68 -13.92 1.25 5.64
C VAL A 68 -14.09 0.80 4.19
N PHE A 69 -15.34 0.65 3.75
CA PHE A 69 -15.66 -0.03 2.48
C PHE A 69 -16.28 0.85 1.40
N VAL A 70 -16.56 2.12 1.70
CA VAL A 70 -16.94 3.12 0.71
C VAL A 70 -15.75 4.04 0.48
N ASP A 71 -15.09 3.84 -0.65
CA ASP A 71 -14.00 4.69 -1.11
C ASP A 71 -14.51 6.02 -1.69
N ASP A 72 -13.60 6.96 -1.98
CA ASP A 72 -13.95 8.16 -2.74
C ASP A 72 -14.56 7.77 -4.10
N PRO A 73 -15.56 8.51 -4.63
CA PRO A 73 -16.21 8.17 -5.90
C PRO A 73 -15.28 8.08 -7.11
N SER A 74 -14.09 8.70 -7.05
CA SER A 74 -13.06 8.61 -8.09
C SER A 74 -12.20 7.34 -8.01
N VAL A 75 -12.33 6.55 -6.95
CA VAL A 75 -11.51 5.37 -6.68
C VAL A 75 -12.25 4.09 -7.06
N ASP A 76 -11.65 3.33 -7.98
CA ASP A 76 -12.02 1.95 -8.23
C ASP A 76 -11.08 1.02 -7.45
N ARG A 77 -11.58 0.47 -6.33
CA ARG A 77 -10.86 -0.46 -5.46
C ARG A 77 -10.30 -1.65 -6.22
N LYS A 78 -11.06 -2.20 -7.17
CA LYS A 78 -10.64 -3.38 -7.93
C LYS A 78 -9.42 -3.06 -8.81
N SER A 79 -9.43 -1.89 -9.45
CA SER A 79 -8.28 -1.42 -10.22
C SER A 79 -7.05 -1.15 -9.34
N VAL A 80 -7.25 -0.61 -8.12
CA VAL A 80 -6.16 -0.47 -7.13
C VAL A 80 -5.57 -1.84 -6.76
N HIS A 81 -6.43 -2.83 -6.48
CA HIS A 81 -5.99 -4.20 -6.16
C HIS A 81 -5.23 -4.84 -7.32
N GLN A 82 -5.73 -4.70 -8.54
CA GLN A 82 -5.03 -5.22 -9.72
C GLN A 82 -3.64 -4.60 -9.85
N LYS A 83 -3.53 -3.28 -9.67
CA LYS A 83 -2.22 -2.62 -9.72
C LYS A 83 -1.27 -3.12 -8.64
N VAL A 84 -1.76 -3.37 -7.42
CA VAL A 84 -0.94 -3.94 -6.33
C VAL A 84 -0.48 -5.37 -6.68
N ILE A 85 -1.35 -6.19 -7.27
CA ILE A 85 -1.01 -7.54 -7.73
C ILE A 85 0.12 -7.47 -8.76
N ASP A 86 0.01 -6.60 -9.75
CA ASP A 86 1.03 -6.44 -10.79
C ASP A 86 2.38 -6.02 -10.18
N LEU A 87 2.37 -5.01 -9.28
CA LEU A 87 3.58 -4.57 -8.58
C LEU A 87 4.23 -5.69 -7.74
N ALA A 88 3.41 -6.50 -7.07
CA ALA A 88 3.90 -7.62 -6.27
C ALA A 88 4.52 -8.72 -7.14
N ILE A 89 3.89 -9.04 -8.28
CA ILE A 89 4.43 -10.01 -9.25
C ILE A 89 5.80 -9.54 -9.76
N ASP A 90 5.90 -8.27 -10.17
CA ASP A 90 7.14 -7.69 -10.68
C ASP A 90 8.24 -7.75 -9.61
N PHE A 91 7.94 -7.30 -8.39
CA PHE A 91 8.88 -7.31 -7.27
C PHE A 91 9.37 -8.73 -6.94
N PHE A 92 8.46 -9.70 -6.81
CA PHE A 92 8.87 -11.08 -6.50
C PHE A 92 9.61 -11.74 -7.66
N ALA A 93 9.25 -11.45 -8.91
CA ALA A 93 9.99 -11.95 -10.07
C ALA A 93 11.44 -11.45 -10.07
N GLU A 94 11.68 -10.19 -9.70
CA GLU A 94 13.02 -9.60 -9.63
C GLU A 94 13.88 -10.15 -8.48
N HIS A 95 13.27 -10.39 -7.31
CA HIS A 95 14.02 -10.68 -6.09
C HIS A 95 14.01 -12.13 -5.62
N ILE A 96 13.08 -12.97 -6.08
CA ILE A 96 12.98 -14.40 -5.67
C ILE A 96 13.55 -15.36 -6.75
N ASN A 97 13.50 -15.00 -8.04
CA ASN A 97 13.87 -15.93 -9.13
C ASN A 97 15.35 -15.87 -9.57
N LYS A 98 16.26 -15.43 -8.70
CA LYS A 98 17.70 -15.53 -9.00
C LYS A 98 18.19 -16.96 -8.75
N VAL A 99 18.05 -17.81 -9.77
CA VAL A 99 18.80 -19.07 -9.90
C VAL A 99 20.25 -18.78 -10.24
#